data_AF-A0A966PZQ0-F1
#
_entry.id   AF-A0A966PZQ0-F1
#
_cell.length_a   1.000
_cell.length_b   1.000
_cell.length_c   1.000
_cell.angle_alpha   90.00
_cell.angle_beta   90.00
_cell.angle_gamma   90.00
#
_symmetry.space_group_name_H-M   'P 1'
#
loop_
_entity.id
_entity.type
_entity.pdbx_description
1 polymer ?
#
loop_
_entity_poly.entity_id
_entity_poly.type
_entity_poly.pdbx_seq_one_letter_code
_entity_poly.pdbx_strand_id
1 'polypeptide(L)' 'MGHGSLALYFKNNFGLMQHHKWSLSEIESMIPWERQIYIDLLQDFIKQEEQRIKDLENERKSQLSSLSRRRM' A
#
# COMPACT_ATOMS: atom_id res chain seq x y z
N MET A 1 21.09 -3.71 -18.27
CA MET A 1 20.05 -3.82 -17.22
C MET A 1 20.77 -3.86 -15.88
N GLY A 2 20.70 -2.84 -15.02
CA GLY A 2 21.50 -2.89 -13.79
C GLY A 2 21.39 -1.74 -12.77
N HIS A 3 20.87 -0.56 -13.15
CA HIS A 3 20.88 0.60 -12.24
C HIS A 3 19.58 0.83 -11.44
N GLY A 4 18.53 0.03 -11.66
CA GLY A 4 17.25 0.17 -10.94
C GLY A 4 17.10 -0.71 -9.69
N SER A 5 17.88 -1.80 -9.59
CA SER A 5 17.68 -2.84 -8.57
C SER A 5 18.03 -2.36 -7.15
N LEU A 6 19.14 -1.65 -6.99
CA LEU A 6 19.62 -1.24 -5.66
C LEU A 6 18.82 -0.04 -5.11
N ALA A 7 18.45 0.91 -5.97
CA ALA A 7 17.60 2.03 -5.57
C ALA A 7 16.19 1.55 -5.17
N LEU A 8 15.63 0.58 -5.91
CA LEU A 8 14.35 -0.04 -5.58
C LEU A 8 14.43 -0.83 -4.26
N TYR A 9 15.53 -1.57 -4.04
CA TYR A 9 15.81 -2.26 -2.79
C TYR A 9 15.80 -1.31 -1.58
N PHE A 10 16.55 -0.20 -1.65
CA PHE A 10 16.60 0.76 -0.55
C PHE A 10 15.27 1.50 -0.35
N LYS A 11 14.55 1.83 -1.42
CA LYS A 11 13.23 2.46 -1.33
C LYS A 11 12.20 1.55 -0.68
N ASN A 12 12.19 0.27 -1.03
CA ASN A 12 11.28 -0.72 -0.44
C ASN A 12 11.62 -0.96 1.03
N ASN A 13 12.91 -1.13 1.36
CA ASN A 13 13.35 -1.30 2.75
C ASN A 13 13.02 -0.07 3.62
N PHE A 14 13.18 1.14 3.08
CA PHE A 14 12.82 2.37 3.79
C PHE A 14 11.32 2.44 4.13
N GLY A 15 10.44 2.07 3.18
CA GLY A 15 9.00 2.02 3.41
C GLY A 15 8.61 1.01 4.50
N LEU A 16 9.27 -0.15 4.50
CA LEU A 16 9.06 -1.20 5.51
C LEU A 16 9.53 -0.77 6.91
N MET A 17 10.68 -0.10 7.02
CA MET A 17 11.18 0.41 8.31
C MET A 17 10.30 1.52 8.88
N GLN A 18 9.84 2.46 8.03
CA GLN A 18 9.09 3.63 8.47
C GLN A 18 7.62 3.32 8.80
N HIS A 19 6.97 2.46 8.02
CA HIS A 19 5.54 2.18 8.19
C HIS A 19 5.26 0.87 8.92
N HIS A 20 6.19 -0.09 8.93
CA HIS A 20 5.99 -1.43 9.50
C HIS A 20 6.91 -1.78 10.70
N LYS A 21 7.71 -0.83 11.21
CA LYS A 21 8.57 -0.98 12.41
C LYS A 21 9.50 -2.21 12.40
N TRP A 22 9.88 -2.70 11.22
CA TRP A 22 10.83 -3.80 11.15
C TRP A 22 12.23 -3.36 11.50
N SER A 23 12.95 -4.20 12.24
CA SER A 23 14.34 -3.96 12.58
C SER A 23 15.23 -4.16 11.35
N LEU A 24 16.30 -3.37 11.25
CA LEU A 24 17.29 -3.51 10.18
C LEU A 24 17.87 -4.94 10.13
N SER A 25 18.01 -5.59 11.28
CA SER A 25 18.43 -6.98 11.43
C SER A 25 17.47 -7.99 10.78
N GLU A 26 16.15 -7.77 10.83
CA GLU A 26 15.17 -8.64 10.17
C GLU A 26 15.20 -8.47 8.65
N ILE A 27 15.42 -7.24 8.17
CA ILE A 27 15.50 -6.94 6.72
C ILE A 27 16.80 -7.46 6.10
N GLU A 28 17.92 -7.40 6.83
CA GLU A 28 19.22 -7.91 6.38
C GLU A 28 19.32 -9.45 6.45
N SER A 29 18.53 -10.10 7.31
CA SER A 29 18.48 -11.56 7.42
C SER A 29 17.46 -12.23 6.48
N MET A 30 16.59 -11.46 5.83
CA MET A 30 15.62 -11.99 4.86
C MET A 30 16.29 -12.53 3.60
N ILE A 31 15.94 -13.76 3.21
CA ILE A 31 16.38 -14.33 1.95
C ILE A 31 15.78 -13.50 0.79
N PRO A 32 16.53 -13.19 -0.29
CA PRO A 32 16.05 -12.29 -1.35
C PRO A 32 14.69 -12.61 -1.95
N TRP A 33 14.28 -13.88 -1.98
CA TRP A 33 12.97 -14.30 -2.49
C TRP A 33 11.83 -14.05 -1.50
N GLU A 34 12.05 -14.19 -0.19
CA GLU A 34 11.04 -13.92 0.85
C GLU A 34 10.65 -12.45 0.87
N ARG A 35 11.65 -11.56 0.72
CA ARG A 35 11.40 -10.11 0.60
C ARG A 35 10.53 -9.78 -0.61
N GLN A 36 10.71 -10.47 -1.74
CA GLN A 36 9.89 -10.24 -2.93
C GLN A 36 8.43 -10.59 -2.65
N ILE A 37 8.16 -11.76 -2.04
CA ILE A 37 6.81 -12.18 -1.67
C ILE A 37 6.17 -11.17 -0.72
N TYR A 38 6.91 -10.68 0.28
CA TYR A 38 6.37 -9.70 1.20
C TYR A 38 6.04 -8.37 0.52
N ILE A 39 6.90 -7.89 -0.39
CA ILE A 39 6.63 -6.69 -1.18
C ILE A 39 5.35 -6.88 -2.00
N ASP A 40 5.16 -8.05 -2.61
CA ASP A 40 3.98 -8.36 -3.41
C ASP A 40 2.71 -8.35 -2.54
N LEU A 41 2.75 -8.99 -1.37
CA LEU A 41 1.66 -8.96 -0.39
C LEU A 41 1.34 -7.54 0.10
N LEU A 42 2.38 -6.72 0.33
CA LEU A 42 2.21 -5.33 0.75
C LEU A 42 1.59 -4.48 -0.36
N GLN A 43 2.01 -4.67 -1.61
CA GLN A 43 1.40 -3.98 -2.75
C GLN A 43 -0.08 -4.33 -2.88
N ASP A 44 -0.44 -5.59 -2.69
CA ASP A 44 -1.83 -6.03 -2.75
C ASP A 44 -2.65 -5.46 -1.60
N PHE A 45 -2.09 -5.40 -0.38
CA PHE A 45 -2.74 -4.76 0.75
C PHE A 45 -3.01 -3.27 0.49
N ILE A 46 -2.01 -2.52 0.00
CA ILE A 46 -2.16 -1.09 -0.31
C ILE A 46 -3.24 -0.86 -1.36
N LYS A 47 -3.26 -1.66 -2.44
CA LYS A 47 -4.30 -1.57 -3.48
C LYS A 47 -5.71 -1.82 -2.91
N GLN A 48 -5.85 -2.81 -2.03
CA GLN A 48 -7.13 -3.10 -1.38
C GLN A 48 -7.59 -1.93 -0.50
N GLU A 49 -6.68 -1.31 0.24
CA GLU A 49 -7.01 -0.18 1.11
C GLU A 49 -7.39 1.07 0.31
N GLU A 50 -6.68 1.37 -0.79
CA GLU A 50 -7.07 2.44 -1.72
C GLU A 50 -8.47 2.20 -2.32
N GLN A 51 -8.77 0.95 -2.69
CA GLN A 51 -10.09 0.59 -3.22
C GLN A 51 -11.17 0.81 -2.16
N ARG A 52 -10.93 0.38 -0.92
CA ARG A 52 -11.84 0.57 0.21
C ARG A 52 -12.16 2.04 0.45
N ILE A 53 -11.14 2.90 0.43
CA ILE A 53 -11.32 4.35 0.58
C ILE A 53 -12.16 4.92 -0.57
N LYS A 54 -11.88 4.53 -1.82
CA LYS A 54 -12.66 4.97 -2.99
C LYS A 54 -14.13 4.55 -2.90
N ASP A 55 -14.40 3.33 -2.45
CA ASP A 55 -15.76 2.83 -2.30
C ASP A 55 -16.54 3.64 -1.24
N LEU A 56 -15.91 3.92 -0.09
CA LEU A 56 -16.50 4.78 0.94
C LEU A 56 -16.80 6.21 0.42
N GLU A 57 -15.90 6.78 -0.38
CA GLU A 57 -16.15 8.09 -0.99
C GLU A 57 -17.30 8.07 -2.00
N ASN A 58 -17.40 7.01 -2.81
CA ASN A 58 -18.45 6.84 -3.80
C ASN A 58 -19.83 6.64 -3.13
N GLU A 59 -19.88 5.87 -2.04
CA GLU A 59 -21.07 5.73 -1.21
C GLU A 59 -21.50 7.07 -0.63
N ARG A 60 -20.56 7.82 -0.04
CA ARG A 60 -20.85 9.15 0.53
C ARG A 60 -21.40 10.12 -0.54
N LYS A 61 -20.80 10.15 -1.72
CA LYS A 61 -21.27 10.98 -2.86
C LYS A 61 -22.68 10.56 -3.30
N SER A 62 -22.93 9.27 -3.39
CA SER A 62 -24.25 8.72 -3.76
C SER A 62 -25.32 9.09 -2.73
N GLN A 63 -25.02 8.94 -1.45
CA GLN A 63 -25.91 9.34 -0.34
C GLN A 63 -26.24 10.83 -0.40
N LEU A 64 -25.22 11.70 -0.53
CA LEU A 64 -25.42 13.14 -0.66
C LEU A 64 -26.31 13.51 -1.85
N SER A 65 -26.09 12.88 -3.01
CA SER A 65 -26.91 13.12 -4.21
C SER A 65 -28.37 12.69 -4.04
N SER A 66 -28.62 11.65 -3.23
CA SER A 66 -29.98 11.17 -2.96
C SER A 66 -30.72 12.09 -1.96
N LEU A 67 -30.00 12.66 -0.99
CA LEU A 67 -30.54 13.60 0.00
C LEU A 67 -30.91 14.94 -0.64
N SER A 68 -30.06 15.47 -1.53
CA SER A 68 -30.36 16.72 -2.25
C SER A 68 -31.58 16.60 -3.18
N ARG A 69 -31.83 15.41 -3.74
CA ARG A 69 -33.02 15.14 -4.58
C ARG A 69 -34.33 14.99 -3.79
N ARG A 70 -34.27 14.59 -2.52
CA ARG A 70 -35.46 14.48 -1.64
C ARG A 70 -35.92 15.82 -1.04
N ARG A 71 -35.09 16.86 -1.12
CA ARG A 71 -35.36 18.20 -0.54
C ARG A 71 -35.93 19.21 -1.56
N MET A 72 -36.01 18.84 -2.83
CA MET A 72 -36.72 19.57 -3.90
C MET A 72 -38.12 18.97 -4.05
#